data_AF-A0A822LEU1-F1
#
_entry.id   AF-A0A822LEU1-F1
#
_cell.length_a   1.000
_cell.length_b   1.000
_cell.length_c   1.000
_cell.angle_alpha   90.00
_cell.angle_beta   90.00
_cell.angle_gamma   90.00
#
_symmetry.space_group_name_H-M   'P 1'
#
loop_
_entity.id
_entity.type
_entity.pdbx_description
1 polymer ?
#
loop_
_entity_poly.entity_id
_entity_poly.type
_entity_poly.pdbx_seq_one_letter_code
_entity_poly.pdbx_strand_id
1 'polypeptide(L)'
;MNDQRDINKLNADSVVSVRGSIIDVYFSQRLPELHSQLQAGEDGSVAMEVVAHLNSQLVLAISLKPTAGLARGSPVIDTGHPLRVPVDERLLGRMLNIFGETIDGQEQIAEGEWRSIYANPTPLYERTTSSEILKTGIKAIDVLVPLERGGKAGLFGGAGVGKTVLITEMIHNIVKQDQGISIFCGIGERCREALDLYLNFPNTYIPQ
;
A
#
# COMPACT_ATOMS: atom_id res chain seq x y z
N MET A 1 33.57 13.55 1.30
CA MET A 1 34.34 14.02 2.47
C MET A 1 33.85 15.38 3.01
N ASN A 2 32.67 15.89 2.62
CA ASN A 2 32.07 17.13 3.14
C ASN A 2 30.81 16.94 3.99
N ASP A 3 30.12 15.79 3.92
CA ASP A 3 28.83 15.58 4.61
C ASP A 3 28.94 15.52 6.15
N GLN A 4 30.03 14.96 6.70
CA GLN A 4 30.17 14.77 8.14
C GLN A 4 30.36 16.06 8.95
N ARG A 5 30.78 17.17 8.33
CA ARG A 5 31.01 18.44 9.07
C ARG A 5 29.72 19.20 9.37
N ASP A 6 28.66 18.95 8.61
CA ASP A 6 27.39 19.65 8.78
C ASP A 6 26.43 18.94 9.74
N ILE A 7 26.56 17.61 9.90
CA ILE A 7 25.73 16.81 10.81
C ILE A 7 25.92 17.27 12.26
N ASN A 8 27.13 17.68 12.64
CA ASN A 8 27.45 18.15 14.00
C ASN A 8 26.78 19.48 14.41
N LYS A 9 26.05 20.15 13.51
CA LYS A 9 25.25 21.35 13.82
C LYS A 9 23.76 21.07 14.02
N LEU A 10 23.30 19.84 13.78
CA LEU A 10 21.91 19.46 13.90
C LEU A 10 21.59 19.06 15.34
N ASN A 11 20.86 19.93 16.05
CA ASN A 11 20.43 19.68 17.43
C ASN A 11 19.03 19.05 17.52
N ALA A 12 18.37 18.82 16.38
CA ALA A 12 17.02 18.29 16.29
C ALA A 12 16.90 17.35 15.08
N ASP A 13 15.88 16.49 15.14
CA ASP A 13 15.61 15.50 14.10
C ASP A 13 15.24 16.22 12.79
N SER A 14 16.03 15.98 11.75
CA SER A 14 16.01 16.84 10.58
C SER A 14 16.53 16.19 9.30
N VAL A 15 16.10 16.73 8.18
CA VAL A 15 16.53 16.30 6.85
C VAL A 15 17.99 16.68 6.60
N VAL A 16 18.81 15.71 6.22
CA VAL A 16 20.21 15.92 5.84
C VAL A 16 20.36 16.09 4.33
N SER A 17 19.66 15.27 3.55
CA SER A 17 19.74 15.28 2.10
C SER A 17 18.43 14.83 1.46
N VAL A 18 18.12 15.36 0.26
CA VAL A 18 16.95 14.99 -0.55
C VAL A 18 17.43 14.68 -1.96
N ARG A 19 17.24 13.44 -2.41
CA ARG A 19 17.65 12.92 -3.72
C ARG A 19 16.48 12.21 -4.38
N GLY A 20 15.62 12.99 -5.06
CA GLY A 20 14.37 12.48 -5.61
C GLY A 20 13.42 12.07 -4.49
N SER A 21 13.09 10.78 -4.40
CA SER A 21 12.30 10.19 -3.31
C SER A 21 13.15 9.67 -2.16
N ILE A 22 14.48 9.63 -2.29
CA ILE A 22 15.38 9.17 -1.23
C ILE A 22 15.74 10.35 -0.34
N ILE A 23 15.51 10.22 0.96
CA ILE A 23 15.73 11.26 1.95
C ILE A 23 16.61 10.70 3.08
N ASP A 24 17.74 11.34 3.34
CA ASP A 24 18.53 11.03 4.53
C ASP A 24 18.04 11.88 5.69
N VAL A 25 17.71 11.26 6.81
CA VAL A 25 17.21 11.94 8.01
C VAL A 25 18.14 11.68 9.19
N TYR A 26 18.52 12.75 9.87
CA TYR A 26 19.28 12.72 11.11
C TYR A 26 18.34 12.67 12.32
N PHE A 27 18.65 11.79 13.27
CA PHE A 27 17.99 11.70 14.56
C PHE A 27 19.00 11.95 15.67
N SER A 28 18.66 12.90 16.54
CA SER A 28 19.52 13.39 17.60
C SER A 28 19.61 12.44 18.80
N GLN A 29 18.54 11.69 19.08
CA GLN A 29 18.43 10.85 20.28
C GLN A 29 18.32 9.35 19.93
N ARG A 30 17.25 8.96 19.26
CA ARG A 30 16.92 7.56 18.97
C ARG A 30 16.59 7.42 17.49
N LEU A 31 17.11 6.36 16.87
CA LEU A 31 16.69 5.96 15.54
C LEU A 31 15.28 5.34 15.58
N PRO A 32 14.38 5.76 14.69
CA PRO A 32 13.12 5.07 14.45
C PRO A 32 13.35 3.63 14.02
N GLU A 33 12.36 2.77 14.22
CA GLU A 33 12.42 1.40 13.70
C GLU A 33 12.35 1.40 12.17
N LEU A 34 12.83 0.31 11.56
CA LEU A 34 12.55 0.07 10.14
C LEU A 34 11.04 0.08 9.93
N HIS A 35 10.62 0.58 8.78
CA HIS A 35 9.23 0.76 8.39
C HIS A 35 8.47 1.84 9.15
N SER A 36 9.07 2.53 10.12
CA SER A 36 8.40 3.65 10.80
C SER A 36 8.08 4.75 9.79
N GLN A 37 6.88 5.32 9.92
CA GLN A 37 6.46 6.46 9.13
C GLN A 37 7.05 7.73 9.74
N LEU A 38 7.64 8.57 8.90
CA LEU A 38 8.09 9.90 9.26
C LEU A 38 7.25 10.96 8.54
N GLN A 39 7.09 12.11 9.18
CA GLN A 39 6.39 13.26 8.62
C GLN A 39 7.31 14.49 8.63
N ALA A 40 7.26 15.25 7.55
CA ALA A 40 7.99 16.50 7.38
C ALA A 40 7.22 17.48 6.49
N GLY A 41 7.73 18.71 6.39
CA GLY A 41 7.08 19.80 5.65
C GLY A 41 5.94 20.45 6.42
N GLU A 42 5.34 21.49 5.85
CA GLU A 42 4.16 22.15 6.42
C GLU A 42 3.04 21.12 6.59
N ASP A 43 2.45 21.07 7.79
CA ASP A 43 1.35 20.19 8.20
C ASP A 43 1.55 18.69 7.88
N GLY A 44 2.80 18.21 7.82
CA GLY A 44 3.08 16.80 7.50
C GLY A 44 2.80 16.42 6.04
N SER A 45 2.85 17.40 5.13
CA SER A 45 2.64 17.25 3.69
C SER A 45 3.55 16.20 3.02
N VAL A 46 4.73 15.95 3.59
CA VAL A 46 5.65 14.91 3.13
C VAL A 46 5.66 13.74 4.11
N ALA A 47 5.05 12.63 3.69
CA ALA A 47 5.14 11.36 4.39
C ALA A 47 6.25 10.50 3.76
N MET A 48 7.10 9.91 4.60
CA MET A 48 8.19 9.03 4.18
C MET A 48 8.29 7.82 5.11
N GLU A 49 8.95 6.77 4.65
CA GLU A 49 9.12 5.53 5.39
C GLU A 49 10.60 5.22 5.59
N VAL A 50 11.00 4.84 6.81
CA VAL A 50 12.36 4.38 7.11
C VAL A 50 12.62 3.02 6.47
N VAL A 51 13.61 2.94 5.58
CA VAL A 51 13.97 1.69 4.89
C VAL A 51 15.34 1.14 5.29
N ALA A 52 16.22 1.97 5.85
CA ALA A 52 17.51 1.52 6.35
C ALA A 52 18.07 2.44 7.45
N HIS A 53 18.84 1.86 8.36
CA HIS A 53 19.74 2.60 9.26
C HIS A 53 21.11 2.69 8.60
N LEU A 54 21.59 3.90 8.31
CA LEU A 54 22.89 4.13 7.69
C LEU A 54 24.02 4.14 8.73
N ASN A 55 23.72 4.64 9.93
CA ASN A 55 24.57 4.60 11.12
C ASN A 55 23.72 4.91 12.37
N SER A 56 24.37 5.15 13.53
CA SER A 56 23.70 5.38 14.82
C SER A 56 22.81 6.61 14.90
N GLN A 57 22.86 7.52 13.92
CA GLN A 57 22.06 8.76 13.92
C GLN A 57 21.44 9.08 12.56
N LEU A 58 21.72 8.31 11.50
CA LEU A 58 21.20 8.54 10.17
C LEU A 58 20.36 7.37 9.70
N VAL A 59 19.18 7.69 9.16
CA VAL A 59 18.34 6.75 8.45
C VAL A 59 18.18 7.18 7.00
N LEU A 60 18.00 6.20 6.13
CA LEU A 60 17.53 6.39 4.77
C LEU A 60 16.02 6.14 4.75
N ALA A 61 15.28 7.14 4.31
CA ALA A 61 13.85 7.10 4.15
C ALA A 61 13.46 7.24 2.67
N ILE A 62 12.33 6.63 2.30
CA ILE A 62 11.72 6.80 0.98
C ILE A 62 10.44 7.61 1.13
N SER A 63 10.34 8.70 0.37
CA SER A 63 9.15 9.53 0.32
C SER A 63 8.01 8.82 -0.41
N LEU A 64 6.84 8.82 0.22
CA LEU A 64 5.58 8.29 -0.31
C LEU A 64 4.72 9.39 -0.95
N LYS A 65 5.05 10.67 -0.69
CA LYS A 65 4.47 11.86 -1.31
C LYS A 65 5.53 12.64 -2.10
N PRO A 66 5.16 13.59 -2.97
CA PRO A 66 6.11 14.51 -3.59
C PRO A 66 6.98 15.21 -2.53
N THR A 67 8.29 15.35 -2.80
CA THR A 67 9.26 15.95 -1.89
C THR A 67 9.41 17.47 -2.05
N ALA A 68 8.55 18.08 -2.87
CA ALA A 68 8.53 19.53 -3.08
C ALA A 68 8.23 20.24 -1.75
N GLY A 69 9.03 21.27 -1.43
CA GLY A 69 8.93 22.00 -0.16
C GLY A 69 9.80 21.45 0.96
N LEU A 70 10.44 20.29 0.78
CA LEU A 70 11.42 19.78 1.72
C LEU A 70 12.80 20.39 1.47
N ALA A 71 13.47 20.83 2.52
CA ALA A 71 14.82 21.37 2.46
C ALA A 71 15.71 20.71 3.51
N ARG A 72 17.03 20.86 3.34
CA ARG A 72 17.98 20.46 4.37
C ARG A 72 17.72 21.25 5.65
N GLY A 73 17.72 20.57 6.78
CA GLY A 73 17.38 21.13 8.08
C GLY A 73 15.88 21.19 8.36
N SER A 74 15.01 20.80 7.42
CA SER A 74 13.57 20.66 7.69
C SER A 74 13.36 19.72 8.87
N PRO A 75 12.51 20.08 9.85
CA PRO A 75 12.22 19.21 10.99
C PRO A 75 11.50 17.95 10.52
N VAL A 76 11.79 16.84 11.17
CA VAL A 76 11.16 15.54 10.92
C VAL A 76 10.58 14.99 12.21
N ILE A 77 9.38 14.42 12.11
CA ILE A 77 8.68 13.78 13.22
C ILE A 77 8.58 12.30 12.92
N ASP A 78 9.04 11.46 13.85
CA ASP A 78 8.75 10.02 13.85
C ASP A 78 7.37 9.79 14.45
N THR A 79 6.48 9.12 13.72
CA THR A 79 5.14 8.79 14.23
C THR A 79 5.19 7.61 15.22
N GLY A 80 6.31 6.90 15.28
CA GLY A 80 6.51 5.74 16.15
C GLY A 80 5.75 4.49 15.71
N HIS A 81 5.17 4.51 14.50
CA HIS A 81 4.46 3.38 13.93
C HIS A 81 4.66 3.34 12.42
N PRO A 82 4.56 2.14 11.81
CA PRO A 82 4.58 2.03 10.37
C PRO A 82 3.36 2.66 9.71
N LEU A 83 3.36 2.68 8.38
CA LEU A 83 2.16 2.99 7.61
C LEU A 83 1.02 2.05 8.01
N ARG A 84 -0.17 2.62 8.18
CA ARG A 84 -1.39 1.92 8.60
C ARG A 84 -2.52 2.24 7.65
N VAL A 85 -3.45 1.30 7.53
CA VAL A 85 -4.68 1.43 6.76
C VAL A 85 -5.87 1.00 7.63
N PRO A 86 -7.06 1.59 7.43
CA PRO A 86 -8.25 1.16 8.16
C PRO A 86 -8.64 -0.25 7.73
N VAL A 87 -9.26 -0.99 8.65
CA VAL A 87 -9.85 -2.30 8.41
C VAL A 87 -11.28 -2.26 8.95
N ASP A 88 -12.25 -2.21 8.06
CA ASP A 88 -13.66 -2.08 8.40
C ASP A 88 -14.55 -2.59 7.25
N GLU A 89 -15.73 -3.11 7.57
CA GLU A 89 -16.71 -3.53 6.55
C GLU A 89 -17.24 -2.34 5.74
N ARG A 90 -17.24 -1.12 6.30
CA ARG A 90 -17.58 0.13 5.60
C ARG A 90 -16.66 0.43 4.43
N LEU A 91 -15.48 -0.21 4.34
CA LEU A 91 -14.56 -0.06 3.21
C LEU A 91 -15.00 -0.83 1.96
N LEU A 92 -15.99 -1.71 2.06
CA LEU A 92 -16.51 -2.44 0.91
C LEU A 92 -17.08 -1.48 -0.13
N GLY A 93 -16.58 -1.56 -1.36
CA GLY A 93 -16.94 -0.66 -2.46
C GLY A 93 -16.25 0.71 -2.42
N ARG A 94 -15.38 0.98 -1.43
CA ARG A 94 -14.64 2.23 -1.32
C ARG A 94 -13.31 2.17 -2.07
N MET A 95 -12.79 3.33 -2.46
CA MET A 95 -11.45 3.47 -3.06
C MET A 95 -10.50 4.14 -2.07
N LEU A 96 -9.36 3.50 -1.81
CA LEU A 96 -8.37 3.95 -0.83
C LEU A 96 -7.02 4.24 -1.49
N ASN A 97 -6.32 5.23 -0.96
CA ASN A 97 -4.90 5.42 -1.25
C ASN A 97 -4.01 4.61 -0.27
N ILE A 98 -2.69 4.69 -0.46
CA ILE A 98 -1.71 3.96 0.36
C ILE A 98 -1.71 4.38 1.85
N PHE A 99 -2.23 5.57 2.17
CA PHE A 99 -2.34 6.08 3.54
C PHE A 99 -3.66 5.66 4.20
N GLY A 100 -4.48 4.85 3.53
CA GLY A 100 -5.79 4.46 4.02
C GLY A 100 -6.85 5.56 3.89
N GLU A 101 -6.58 6.62 3.13
CA GLU A 101 -7.53 7.71 2.92
C GLU A 101 -8.46 7.39 1.75
N THR A 102 -9.73 7.77 1.86
CA THR A 102 -10.70 7.53 0.80
C THR A 102 -10.51 8.54 -0.34
N ILE A 103 -10.49 8.07 -1.58
CA ILE A 103 -10.24 8.86 -2.80
C ILE A 103 -11.37 8.72 -3.84
N ASP A 104 -12.51 8.16 -3.43
CA ASP A 104 -13.71 7.98 -4.26
C ASP A 104 -14.67 9.19 -4.26
N GLY A 105 -14.32 10.26 -3.53
CA GLY A 105 -15.15 11.46 -3.41
C GLY A 105 -16.33 11.31 -2.44
N GLN A 106 -16.41 10.21 -1.70
CA GLN A 106 -17.37 10.03 -0.62
C GLN A 106 -16.75 10.43 0.75
N GLU A 107 -17.52 10.32 1.83
CA GLU A 107 -17.06 10.67 3.18
C GLU A 107 -15.90 9.79 3.65
N GLN A 108 -14.97 10.40 4.38
CA GLN A 108 -13.80 9.73 4.94
C GLN A 108 -14.22 8.71 6.00
N ILE A 109 -13.71 7.48 5.89
CA ILE A 109 -13.86 6.46 6.93
C ILE A 109 -12.62 6.53 7.83
N ALA A 110 -12.69 7.37 8.87
CA ALA A 110 -11.59 7.56 9.81
C ALA A 110 -11.68 6.67 11.06
N GLU A 111 -12.88 6.19 11.39
CA GLU A 111 -13.15 5.39 12.57
C GLU A 111 -12.96 3.90 12.27
N GLY A 112 -12.47 3.14 13.25
CA GLY A 112 -12.31 1.69 13.16
C GLY A 112 -10.92 1.22 13.58
N GLU A 113 -10.63 -0.06 13.34
CA GLU A 113 -9.30 -0.61 13.56
C GLU A 113 -8.35 -0.12 12.46
N TRP A 114 -7.18 0.36 12.85
CA TRP A 114 -6.08 0.69 11.93
C TRP A 114 -4.97 -0.36 12.05
N ARG A 115 -4.67 -1.03 10.94
CA ARG A 115 -3.69 -2.12 10.91
C ARG A 115 -2.46 -1.71 10.12
N SER A 116 -1.29 -2.17 10.55
CA SER A 116 -0.06 -1.98 9.77
C SER A 116 -0.14 -2.73 8.44
N ILE A 117 0.43 -2.14 7.39
CA ILE A 117 0.66 -2.83 6.12
C ILE A 117 1.76 -3.92 6.24
N TYR A 118 2.56 -3.87 7.30
CA TYR A 118 3.57 -4.88 7.61
C TYR A 118 2.96 -5.92 8.55
N ALA A 119 2.59 -7.06 7.97
CA ALA A 119 2.10 -8.22 8.69
C ALA A 119 3.13 -9.36 8.68
N ASN A 120 3.22 -10.09 9.79
CA ASN A 120 4.00 -11.32 9.81
C ASN A 120 3.35 -12.37 8.90
N PRO A 121 4.14 -13.12 8.12
CA PRO A 121 3.59 -14.19 7.31
C PRO A 121 3.01 -15.30 8.19
N THR A 122 1.96 -15.98 7.70
CA THR A 122 1.36 -17.12 8.40
C THR A 122 2.41 -18.20 8.69
N PRO A 123 2.58 -18.60 9.96
CA PRO A 123 3.49 -19.68 10.37
C PRO A 123 3.20 -20.99 9.65
N LEU A 124 4.21 -21.85 9.49
CA LEU A 124 4.08 -23.11 8.74
C LEU A 124 2.99 -24.03 9.31
N TYR A 125 2.82 -24.07 10.64
CA TYR A 125 1.87 -24.95 11.31
C TYR A 125 0.40 -24.51 11.13
N GLU A 126 0.16 -23.26 10.72
CA GLU A 126 -1.17 -22.73 10.39
C GLU A 126 -1.51 -22.84 8.89
N ARG A 127 -0.57 -23.32 8.06
CA ARG A 127 -0.80 -23.44 6.62
C ARG A 127 -1.61 -24.70 6.31
N THR A 128 -2.77 -24.51 5.69
CA THR A 128 -3.59 -25.60 5.18
C THR A 128 -2.94 -26.25 3.94
N THR A 129 -2.93 -27.58 3.88
CA THR A 129 -2.40 -28.34 2.73
C THR A 129 -3.49 -28.87 1.80
N SER A 130 -4.76 -28.54 2.03
CA SER A 130 -5.87 -28.96 1.17
C SER A 130 -5.90 -28.11 -0.10
N SER A 131 -5.87 -28.76 -1.25
CA SER A 131 -6.12 -28.12 -2.54
C SER A 131 -7.58 -28.35 -2.91
N GLU A 132 -8.35 -27.26 -2.94
CA GLU A 132 -9.70 -27.22 -3.48
C GLU A 132 -9.70 -26.39 -4.77
N ILE A 133 -10.42 -26.83 -5.79
CA ILE A 133 -10.53 -26.06 -7.04
C ILE A 133 -11.47 -24.86 -6.82
N LEU A 134 -10.96 -23.67 -7.12
CA LEU A 134 -11.76 -22.45 -7.25
C LEU A 134 -12.42 -22.44 -8.63
N LYS A 135 -13.75 -22.58 -8.66
CA LYS A 135 -14.53 -22.48 -9.90
C LYS A 135 -14.62 -21.02 -10.31
N THR A 136 -14.11 -20.69 -11.49
CA THR A 136 -14.08 -19.30 -11.98
C THR A 136 -15.30 -18.97 -12.86
N GLY A 137 -15.99 -19.98 -13.39
CA GLY A 137 -17.06 -19.80 -14.38
C GLY A 137 -16.53 -19.55 -15.80
N ILE A 138 -15.21 -19.46 -15.98
CA ILE A 138 -14.57 -19.25 -17.27
C ILE A 138 -14.08 -20.60 -17.78
N LYS A 139 -14.76 -21.15 -18.79
CA LYS A 139 -14.49 -22.48 -19.37
C LYS A 139 -13.01 -22.72 -19.67
N ALA A 140 -12.32 -21.74 -20.26
CA ALA A 140 -10.91 -21.87 -20.61
C ALA A 140 -10.03 -22.06 -19.37
N ILE A 141 -10.33 -21.34 -18.27
CA ILE A 141 -9.59 -21.45 -17.01
C ILE A 141 -9.98 -22.75 -16.31
N ASP A 142 -11.27 -22.99 -16.10
CA ASP A 142 -11.78 -24.14 -15.34
C ASP A 142 -11.38 -25.51 -15.95
N VAL A 143 -11.19 -25.58 -17.28
CA VAL A 143 -10.81 -26.83 -17.97
C VAL A 143 -9.30 -26.94 -18.18
N LEU A 144 -8.62 -25.88 -18.62
CA LEU A 144 -7.22 -25.97 -19.04
C LEU A 144 -6.24 -25.63 -17.92
N VAL A 145 -6.60 -24.67 -17.05
CA VAL A 145 -5.72 -24.13 -16.00
C VAL A 145 -6.56 -23.84 -14.74
N PRO A 146 -7.11 -24.88 -14.08
CA PRO A 146 -7.96 -24.70 -12.92
C PRO A 146 -7.19 -24.00 -11.78
N LEU A 147 -7.84 -23.05 -11.12
CA LEU A 147 -7.25 -22.30 -10.01
C LEU A 147 -7.48 -23.02 -8.68
N GLU A 148 -6.54 -22.92 -7.75
CA GLU A 148 -6.67 -23.45 -6.39
C GLU A 148 -7.23 -22.37 -5.43
N ARG A 149 -8.16 -22.73 -4.55
CA ARG A 149 -8.62 -21.86 -3.46
C ARG A 149 -7.46 -21.56 -2.53
N GLY A 150 -7.22 -20.28 -2.24
CA GLY A 150 -6.05 -19.82 -1.47
C GLY A 150 -4.72 -19.89 -2.24
N GLY A 151 -4.77 -20.29 -3.51
CA GLY A 151 -3.60 -20.32 -4.40
C GLY A 151 -3.22 -18.94 -4.92
N LYS A 152 -2.11 -18.90 -5.66
CA LYS A 152 -1.61 -17.71 -6.36
C LYS A 152 -1.62 -17.98 -7.86
N ALA A 153 -2.21 -17.08 -8.63
CA ALA A 153 -2.26 -17.16 -10.08
C ALA A 153 -1.65 -15.91 -10.71
N GLY A 154 -1.00 -16.07 -11.86
CA GLY A 154 -0.43 -14.98 -12.64
C GLY A 154 -1.16 -14.82 -13.98
N LEU A 155 -1.58 -13.61 -14.30
CA LEU A 155 -2.18 -13.28 -15.59
C LEU A 155 -1.16 -12.55 -16.46
N PHE A 156 -0.53 -13.29 -17.38
CA PHE A 156 0.50 -12.75 -18.26
C PHE A 156 -0.09 -12.35 -19.61
N GLY A 157 0.26 -11.16 -20.10
CA GLY A 157 -0.19 -10.71 -21.42
C GLY A 157 0.18 -9.27 -21.74
N GLY A 158 0.21 -8.95 -23.03
CA GLY A 158 0.52 -7.61 -23.54
C GLY A 158 -0.58 -6.57 -23.28
N ALA A 159 -0.39 -5.36 -23.80
CA ALA A 159 -1.43 -4.34 -23.77
C ALA A 159 -2.63 -4.76 -24.65
N GLY A 160 -3.86 -4.48 -24.20
CA GLY A 160 -5.07 -4.71 -24.99
C GLY A 160 -5.53 -6.17 -25.13
N VAL A 161 -4.87 -7.14 -24.50
CA VAL A 161 -5.26 -8.58 -24.58
C VAL A 161 -6.45 -8.97 -23.70
N GLY A 162 -7.11 -7.99 -23.08
CA GLY A 162 -8.29 -8.25 -22.23
C GLY A 162 -7.98 -8.66 -20.78
N LYS A 163 -6.79 -8.36 -20.24
CA LYS A 163 -6.44 -8.71 -18.84
C LYS A 163 -7.45 -8.17 -17.83
N THR A 164 -7.75 -6.88 -17.91
CA THR A 164 -8.71 -6.22 -17.02
C THR A 164 -10.10 -6.81 -17.15
N VAL A 165 -10.55 -7.06 -18.40
CA VAL A 165 -11.85 -7.71 -18.67
C VAL A 165 -11.94 -9.08 -18.01
N LEU A 166 -10.87 -9.88 -18.10
CA LEU A 166 -10.82 -11.20 -17.48
C LEU A 166 -10.84 -11.11 -15.94
N ILE A 167 -10.14 -10.15 -15.35
CA ILE A 167 -10.17 -9.89 -13.90
C ILE A 167 -11.58 -9.49 -13.45
N THR A 168 -12.22 -8.54 -14.13
CA THR A 168 -13.58 -8.10 -13.81
C THR A 168 -14.58 -9.24 -13.92
N GLU A 169 -14.48 -10.08 -14.96
CA GLU A 169 -15.34 -11.25 -15.14
C GLU A 169 -15.12 -12.30 -14.05
N MET A 170 -13.87 -12.54 -13.64
CA MET A 170 -13.57 -13.42 -12.51
C MET A 170 -14.18 -12.90 -11.21
N ILE A 171 -14.03 -11.61 -10.91
CA ILE A 171 -14.63 -10.98 -9.72
C ILE A 171 -16.15 -11.16 -9.76
N HIS A 172 -16.77 -10.87 -10.90
CA HIS A 172 -18.21 -11.01 -11.09
C HIS A 172 -18.71 -12.43 -10.82
N ASN A 173 -18.01 -13.45 -11.35
CA ASN A 173 -18.40 -14.85 -11.19
C ASN A 173 -18.13 -15.38 -9.79
N ILE A 174 -17.00 -15.00 -9.17
CA ILE A 174 -16.65 -15.44 -7.81
C ILE A 174 -17.63 -14.84 -6.80
N VAL A 175 -17.92 -13.53 -6.86
CA VAL A 175 -18.87 -12.87 -5.93
C VAL A 175 -20.29 -13.41 -6.07
N LYS A 176 -20.69 -13.87 -7.26
CA LYS A 176 -21.99 -14.52 -7.47
C LYS A 176 -22.08 -15.93 -6.90
N GLN A 177 -20.99 -16.68 -6.92
CA GLN A 177 -20.97 -18.10 -6.52
C GLN A 177 -20.58 -18.29 -5.05
N ASP A 178 -19.67 -17.46 -4.57
CA ASP A 178 -19.13 -17.45 -3.21
C ASP A 178 -19.46 -16.09 -2.56
N GLN A 179 -19.97 -16.09 -1.32
CA GLN A 179 -20.16 -14.86 -0.53
C GLN A 179 -18.82 -14.29 0.00
N GLY A 180 -17.84 -14.17 -0.89
CA GLY A 180 -16.51 -13.66 -0.59
C GLY A 180 -16.37 -12.16 -0.85
N ILE A 181 -15.39 -11.56 -0.17
CA ILE A 181 -14.96 -10.19 -0.45
C ILE A 181 -13.83 -10.25 -1.48
N SER A 182 -13.89 -9.37 -2.49
CA SER A 182 -12.81 -9.17 -3.46
C SER A 182 -12.13 -7.83 -3.21
N ILE A 183 -10.80 -7.85 -3.13
CA ILE A 183 -9.97 -6.64 -2.99
C ILE A 183 -9.14 -6.49 -4.27
N PHE A 184 -9.19 -5.31 -4.88
CA PHE A 184 -8.36 -4.97 -6.03
C PHE A 184 -7.29 -3.95 -5.64
N CYS A 185 -6.03 -4.24 -5.98
CA CYS A 185 -4.90 -3.35 -5.72
C CYS A 185 -4.27 -2.93 -7.06
N GLY A 186 -4.52 -1.71 -7.51
CA GLY A 186 -3.94 -1.16 -8.74
C GLY A 186 -2.52 -0.64 -8.53
N ILE A 187 -1.52 -1.51 -8.68
CA ILE A 187 -0.11 -1.16 -8.46
C ILE A 187 0.54 -0.77 -9.79
N GLY A 188 0.92 0.50 -9.94
CA GLY A 188 1.60 0.99 -11.15
C GLY A 188 0.74 0.98 -12.42
N GLU A 189 -0.57 0.76 -12.28
CA GLU A 189 -1.53 0.79 -13.38
C GLU A 189 -1.87 2.22 -13.79
N ARG A 190 -2.44 2.38 -14.98
CA ARG A 190 -2.92 3.69 -15.44
C ARG A 190 -4.15 4.10 -14.63
N CYS A 191 -4.23 5.36 -14.19
CA CYS A 191 -5.41 5.88 -13.48
C CYS A 191 -6.71 5.70 -14.27
N ARG A 192 -6.65 5.73 -15.62
CA ARG A 192 -7.81 5.45 -16.47
C ARG A 192 -8.29 4.01 -16.32
N GLU A 193 -7.38 3.04 -16.31
CA GLU A 193 -7.72 1.62 -16.17
C GLU A 193 -8.29 1.33 -14.76
N ALA A 194 -7.75 1.98 -13.72
CA ALA A 194 -8.29 1.92 -12.38
C ALA A 194 -9.69 2.54 -12.27
N LEU A 195 -9.92 3.70 -12.92
CA LEU A 195 -11.23 4.34 -12.97
C LEU A 195 -12.24 3.50 -13.77
N ASP A 196 -11.86 2.99 -14.94
CA ASP A 196 -12.69 2.10 -15.74
C ASP A 196 -13.07 0.86 -14.93
N LEU A 197 -12.13 0.29 -14.19
CA LEU A 197 -12.43 -0.82 -13.30
C LEU A 197 -13.43 -0.41 -12.21
N TYR A 198 -13.18 0.70 -11.49
CA TYR A 198 -14.07 1.24 -10.45
C TYR A 198 -15.51 1.46 -10.95
N LEU A 199 -15.67 2.04 -12.14
CA LEU A 199 -16.98 2.29 -12.74
C LEU A 199 -17.67 1.02 -13.24
N ASN A 200 -16.89 0.01 -13.66
CA ASN A 200 -17.40 -1.28 -14.12
C ASN A 200 -17.50 -2.32 -13.00
N PHE A 201 -17.05 -2.01 -11.79
CA PHE A 201 -17.33 -2.86 -10.64
C PHE A 201 -18.86 -2.93 -10.52
N PRO A 202 -19.43 -4.15 -10.52
CA PRO A 202 -20.86 -4.27 -10.32
C PRO A 202 -21.19 -3.55 -9.00
N ASN A 203 -22.19 -2.66 -9.01
CA ASN A 203 -22.74 -2.01 -7.81
C ASN A 203 -23.14 -3.09 -6.79
N THR A 204 -22.17 -3.57 -6.01
CA THR A 204 -22.31 -4.74 -5.14
C THR A 204 -22.02 -4.32 -3.72
N TYR A 205 -22.73 -3.28 -3.29
CA TYR A 205 -23.21 -3.15 -1.92
C TYR A 205 -24.37 -2.14 -1.96
N ILE A 206 -25.59 -2.65 -2.13
CA ILE A 206 -26.78 -1.92 -1.68
C ILE A 206 -27.07 -2.53 -0.31
N PRO A 207 -26.71 -1.87 0.80
CA PRO A 207 -27.21 -2.30 2.09
C PRO A 207 -28.75 -2.24 2.03
N GLN A 208 -29.41 -3.36 2.33
CA GLN A 208 -30.84 -3.38 2.60
C GLN A 208 -31.13 -2.67 3.92
#